data_AF-A0AA51HFR5-F1
#
_entry.id   AF-A0AA51HFR5-F1
#
_cell.length_a   1.000
_cell.length_b   1.000
_cell.length_c   1.000
_cell.angle_alpha   90.00
_cell.angle_beta   90.00
_cell.angle_gamma   90.00
#
_symmetry.space_group_name_H-M   'P 1'
#
loop_
_entity.id
_entity.type
_entity.pdbx_description
1 polymer ?
#
loop_
_entity_poly.entity_id
_entity_poly.type
_entity_poly.pdbx_seq_one_letter_code
_entity_poly.pdbx_strand_id
1 'polypeptide(L)'
;MQFNNFREPVEFIVNKLDKKKKTKINVVEDADNSNLKLPEYPVNIIRNSNNKVEKVVYSKGTSKEWSEELIRNAKGQVYRIKTIFPDGSSKTIEIFKNNNLVDYIDYV
;
A
#
# COMPACT_ATOMS: atom_id res chain seq x y z
N MET A 1 26.19 31.89 -6.51
CA MET A 1 24.98 31.10 -6.83
C MET A 1 25.44 29.85 -7.56
N GLN A 2 25.23 28.67 -6.98
CA GLN A 2 25.62 27.39 -7.58
C GLN A 2 24.63 27.09 -8.72
N PHE A 3 25.13 26.99 -9.96
CA PHE A 3 24.30 26.58 -11.09
C PHE A 3 24.02 25.08 -10.94
N ASN A 4 22.78 24.75 -10.56
CA ASN A 4 22.34 23.36 -10.51
C ASN A 4 22.36 22.81 -11.95
N ASN A 5 23.12 21.74 -12.14
CA ASN A 5 23.31 21.12 -13.43
C ASN A 5 21.98 20.50 -13.91
N PHE A 6 21.38 21.07 -14.95
CA PHE A 6 20.07 20.65 -15.47
C PHE A 6 20.01 19.15 -15.85
N ARG A 7 21.16 18.51 -16.09
CA ARG A 7 21.24 17.07 -16.37
C ARG A 7 20.80 16.20 -15.20
N GLU A 8 21.11 16.56 -13.96
CA GLU A 8 20.81 15.73 -12.79
C GLU A 8 19.31 15.43 -12.61
N PRO A 9 18.39 16.41 -12.64
CA PRO A 9 16.96 16.13 -12.51
C PRO A 9 16.42 15.34 -13.71
N VAL A 10 16.94 15.57 -14.92
CA VAL A 10 16.51 14.86 -16.13
C VAL A 10 16.91 13.39 -16.08
N GLU A 11 18.16 13.11 -15.70
CA GLU A 11 18.68 11.75 -15.56
C GLU A 11 17.91 10.96 -14.48
N PHE A 12 17.56 11.61 -13.37
CA PHE A 12 16.72 11.01 -12.33
C PHE A 12 15.34 10.59 -12.87
N ILE A 13 14.68 11.47 -13.65
CA ILE A 13 13.37 11.18 -14.24
C ILE A 13 13.45 10.01 -15.22
N VAL A 14 14.44 10.01 -16.12
CA VAL A 14 14.63 8.95 -17.11
C VAL A 14 14.88 7.60 -16.43
N ASN A 15 15.78 7.57 -15.44
CA ASN A 15 16.08 6.35 -14.67
C ASN A 15 14.86 5.82 -13.90
N LYS A 16 14.00 6.71 -13.39
CA LYS A 16 12.75 6.33 -12.73
C LYS A 16 11.75 5.70 -13.71
N LEU A 17 11.62 6.26 -14.91
CA LEU A 17 10.75 5.73 -15.96
C LEU A 17 11.22 4.37 -16.48
N ASP A 18 12.52 4.20 -16.67
CA ASP A 18 13.11 2.92 -17.10
C ASP A 18 12.96 1.82 -16.04
N LYS A 19 13.13 2.17 -14.76
CA LYS A 19 12.80 1.26 -13.66
C LYS A 19 11.32 0.87 -13.70
N LYS A 20 10.41 1.84 -13.87
CA LYS A 20 8.96 1.57 -13.98
C LYS A 20 8.65 0.59 -15.13
N LYS A 21 9.24 0.79 -16.33
CA LYS A 21 9.07 -0.13 -17.48
C LYS A 21 9.64 -1.53 -17.24
N LYS A 22 10.79 -1.64 -16.56
CA LYS A 22 11.44 -2.95 -16.28
C LYS A 22 10.73 -3.73 -15.18
N THR A 23 9.94 -3.07 -14.34
CA THR A 23 9.18 -3.74 -13.30
C THR A 23 7.95 -4.38 -13.95
N LYS A 24 7.96 -5.70 -14.16
CA LYS A 24 6.83 -6.48 -14.72
C LYS A 24 5.59 -6.53 -13.82
N ILE A 25 5.62 -5.80 -12.71
CA ILE A 25 4.50 -5.68 -11.79
C ILE A 25 3.64 -4.53 -12.30
N ASN A 26 2.62 -4.86 -13.08
CA ASN A 26 1.49 -3.97 -13.25
C ASN A 26 0.74 -3.97 -11.91
N VAL A 27 1.12 -3.06 -11.01
CA VAL A 27 0.19 -2.62 -9.99
C VAL A 27 -0.89 -1.89 -10.78
N VAL A 28 -2.05 -2.52 -10.95
CA VAL A 28 -3.27 -1.75 -11.22
C VAL A 28 -3.39 -0.86 -9.99
N GLU A 29 -2.96 0.39 -10.11
CA GLU A 29 -3.23 1.36 -9.08
C GLU A 29 -4.75 1.44 -9.00
N ASP A 30 -5.34 0.97 -7.88
CA ASP A 30 -6.74 1.24 -7.55
C ASP A 30 -7.03 2.77 -7.56
N ALA A 31 -6.00 3.62 -7.69
CA ALA A 31 -6.07 5.07 -7.90
C ALA A 31 -6.74 5.50 -9.23
N ASP A 32 -6.78 4.66 -10.27
CA ASP A 32 -7.48 4.98 -11.53
C ASP A 32 -8.99 4.69 -11.48
N ASN A 33 -9.47 4.08 -10.39
CA ASN A 33 -10.90 3.85 -10.16
C ASN A 33 -11.51 5.04 -9.40
N SER A 34 -11.90 6.08 -10.14
CA SER A 34 -12.46 7.34 -9.62
C SER A 34 -13.75 7.18 -8.78
N ASN A 35 -14.39 6.00 -8.78
CA ASN A 35 -15.61 5.71 -8.04
C ASN A 35 -15.39 5.27 -6.57
N LEU A 36 -14.15 5.11 -6.11
CA LEU A 36 -13.82 4.57 -4.78
C LEU A 36 -12.83 5.47 -4.00
N LYS A 37 -12.93 6.80 -4.12
CA LYS A 37 -12.18 7.72 -3.24
C LYS A 37 -12.71 7.65 -1.81
N LEU A 38 -12.31 6.61 -1.08
CA LEU A 38 -12.49 6.53 0.36
C LEU A 38 -11.61 7.61 1.01
N PRO A 39 -12.15 8.37 1.98
CA PRO A 39 -11.34 9.39 2.61
C PRO A 39 -10.25 8.74 3.47
N GLU A 40 -9.04 9.24 3.38
CA GLU A 40 -7.90 8.68 4.12
C GLU A 40 -7.84 9.28 5.55
N TYR A 41 -7.99 10.59 5.66
CA TYR A 41 -7.90 11.31 6.94
C TYR A 41 -9.26 11.50 7.60
N PRO A 42 -9.33 11.52 8.95
CA PRO A 42 -8.23 11.31 9.90
C PRO A 42 -7.80 9.83 9.99
N VAL A 43 -6.50 9.59 10.15
CA VAL A 43 -5.89 8.25 10.22
C VAL A 43 -5.53 7.90 11.66
N ASN A 44 -5.83 6.67 12.08
CA ASN A 44 -5.39 6.10 13.34
C ASN A 44 -4.66 4.77 13.11
N ILE A 45 -3.40 4.72 13.52
CA ILE A 45 -2.53 3.55 13.34
C ILE A 45 -2.47 2.78 14.65
N ILE A 46 -2.98 1.55 14.64
CA ILE A 46 -2.92 0.62 15.77
C ILE A 46 -1.70 -0.28 15.58
N ARG A 47 -0.82 -0.26 16.57
CA ARG A 47 0.41 -1.05 16.61
C ARG A 47 0.34 -2.07 17.74
N ASN A 48 1.06 -3.17 17.54
CA ASN A 48 1.16 -4.23 18.54
C ASN A 48 2.24 -3.95 19.58
N SER A 49 2.39 -4.88 20.53
CA SER A 49 3.40 -4.83 21.59
C SER A 49 4.83 -4.72 21.08
N ASN A 50 5.11 -5.22 19.87
CA ASN A 50 6.40 -5.14 19.19
C ASN A 50 6.53 -3.89 18.30
N ASN A 51 5.66 -2.89 18.49
CA ASN A 51 5.61 -1.64 17.73
C ASN A 51 5.43 -1.83 16.21
N LYS A 52 4.91 -2.98 15.78
CA LYS A 52 4.55 -3.26 14.37
C LYS A 52 3.10 -2.90 14.13
N VAL A 53 2.82 -2.33 12.96
CA VAL A 53 1.44 -2.00 12.56
C VAL A 53 0.62 -3.28 12.37
N GLU A 54 -0.52 -3.34 13.05
CA GLU A 54 -1.54 -4.40 12.96
C GLU A 54 -2.80 -3.93 12.24
N LYS A 55 -3.26 -2.71 12.51
CA LYS A 55 -4.47 -2.18 11.91
C LYS A 55 -4.34 -0.69 11.65
N VAL A 56 -4.83 -0.24 10.50
CA VAL A 56 -4.95 1.19 10.17
C VAL A 56 -6.43 1.49 10.00
N VAL A 57 -6.92 2.49 10.72
CA VAL A 57 -8.30 2.98 10.61
C VAL A 57 -8.24 4.34 9.94
N TYR A 58 -8.91 4.46 8.81
CA TYR A 58 -9.00 5.66 8.00
C TYR A 58 -10.37 6.30 8.20
N SER A 59 -10.46 7.61 7.97
CA SER A 59 -11.70 8.37 8.17
C SER A 59 -12.32 8.20 9.56
N LYS A 60 -11.47 8.06 10.59
CA LYS A 60 -11.90 7.72 11.94
C LYS A 60 -12.90 8.73 12.49
N GLY A 61 -14.02 8.23 13.03
CA GLY A 61 -15.08 9.08 13.60
C GLY A 61 -15.99 9.75 12.56
N THR A 62 -15.97 9.28 11.31
CA THR A 62 -16.91 9.72 10.27
C THR A 62 -17.77 8.55 9.78
N SER A 63 -18.84 8.84 9.04
CA SER A 63 -19.70 7.82 8.42
C SER A 63 -19.03 7.01 7.31
N LYS A 64 -17.79 7.35 6.94
CA LYS A 64 -16.98 6.67 5.93
C LYS A 64 -15.76 6.00 6.54
N GLU A 65 -15.80 5.67 7.83
CA GLU A 65 -14.71 4.95 8.50
C GLU A 65 -14.49 3.59 7.82
N TRP A 66 -13.23 3.30 7.49
CA TRP A 66 -12.81 2.03 6.92
C TRP A 66 -11.46 1.64 7.50
N SER A 67 -11.08 0.37 7.39
CA SER A 67 -9.85 -0.10 8.02
C SER A 67 -9.12 -1.16 7.21
N GLU A 68 -7.81 -1.23 7.40
CA GLU A 68 -6.93 -2.25 6.85
C GLU A 68 -6.23 -3.00 7.97
N GLU A 69 -6.37 -4.32 7.97
CA GLU A 69 -5.74 -5.22 8.92
C GLU A 69 -4.58 -5.97 8.26
N LEU A 70 -3.40 -5.86 8.85
CA LEU A 70 -2.14 -6.44 8.36
C LEU A 70 -1.86 -7.73 9.13
N ILE A 71 -2.17 -8.87 8.54
CA ILE A 71 -2.00 -10.19 9.15
C ILE A 71 -0.61 -10.74 8.81
N ARG A 72 0.12 -11.12 9.86
CA ARG A 72 1.51 -11.58 9.78
C ARG A 72 1.62 -13.06 10.09
N ASN A 73 2.54 -13.74 9.43
CA ASN A 73 2.85 -15.14 9.67
C ASN A 73 3.72 -15.29 10.93
N ALA A 74 3.99 -16.54 11.35
CA ALA A 74 4.84 -16.84 12.51
C ALA A 74 6.28 -16.27 12.38
N LYS A 75 6.75 -15.98 11.16
CA LYS A 75 8.04 -15.33 10.89
C LYS A 75 7.97 -13.79 10.98
N GLY A 76 6.80 -13.23 11.30
CA GLY A 76 6.56 -11.79 11.45
C GLY A 76 6.38 -11.03 10.14
N GLN A 77 6.26 -11.72 9.01
CA GLN A 77 6.07 -11.14 7.67
C GLN A 77 4.57 -11.03 7.36
N VAL A 78 4.16 -9.90 6.78
CA VAL A 78 2.78 -9.73 6.28
C VAL A 78 2.55 -10.71 5.15
N TYR A 79 1.51 -11.53 5.27
CA TYR A 79 1.09 -12.49 4.23
C TYR A 79 -0.37 -12.29 3.80
N ARG A 80 -1.17 -11.53 4.57
CA ARG A 80 -2.55 -11.22 4.21
C ARG A 80 -2.90 -9.81 4.67
N ILE A 81 -3.62 -9.07 3.83
CA ILE A 81 -4.16 -7.75 4.12
C ILE A 81 -5.67 -7.85 3.98
N LYS A 82 -6.41 -7.50 5.02
CA LYS A 82 -7.87 -7.47 5.00
C LYS A 82 -8.34 -6.03 5.07
N THR A 83 -8.99 -5.57 4.02
CA THR A 83 -9.63 -4.25 3.99
C THR A 83 -11.10 -4.41 4.36
N ILE A 84 -11.60 -3.61 5.29
CA ILE A 84 -12.99 -3.56 5.72
C ILE A 84 -13.51 -2.19 5.32
N PHE A 85 -14.50 -2.17 4.44
CA PHE A 85 -15.12 -0.97 3.90
C PHE A 85 -16.23 -0.42 4.82
N PRO A 86 -16.66 0.83 4.63
CA PRO A 86 -17.70 1.44 5.48
C PRO A 86 -19.07 0.75 5.40
N ASP A 87 -19.34 0.05 4.29
CA ASP A 87 -20.55 -0.74 4.07
C ASP A 87 -20.51 -2.11 4.77
N GLY A 88 -19.41 -2.43 5.44
CA GLY A 88 -19.17 -3.72 6.09
C GLY A 88 -18.69 -4.81 5.14
N SER A 89 -18.57 -4.53 3.84
CA SER A 89 -17.91 -5.43 2.90
C SER A 89 -16.42 -5.54 3.23
N SER A 90 -15.80 -6.67 2.87
CA SER A 90 -14.37 -6.85 3.08
C SER A 90 -13.70 -7.43 1.85
N LYS A 91 -12.51 -6.94 1.55
CA LYS A 91 -11.62 -7.46 0.51
C LYS A 91 -10.41 -8.06 1.18
N THR A 92 -10.05 -9.28 0.80
CA THR A 92 -8.85 -9.92 1.33
C THR A 92 -7.82 -10.03 0.21
N ILE A 93 -6.60 -9.63 0.52
CA ILE A 93 -5.46 -9.73 -0.38
C ILE A 93 -4.45 -10.65 0.27
N GLU A 94 -4.08 -11.72 -0.42
CA GLU A 94 -3.02 -12.63 0.01
C GLU A 94 -1.72 -12.30 -0.71
N ILE A 95 -0.62 -12.32 0.04
CA ILE A 95 0.70 -11.94 -0.43
C ILE A 95 1.63 -13.12 -0.24
N PHE A 96 2.01 -13.74 -1.36
CA PHE A 96 2.97 -14.83 -1.39
C PHE A 96 4.37 -14.26 -1.59
N LYS A 97 5.31 -14.69 -0.73
CA LYS A 97 6.68 -14.17 -0.72
C LYS A 97 7.68 -15.29 -0.90
N ASN A 98 8.66 -15.05 -1.76
CA ASN A 98 9.82 -15.91 -1.98
C ASN A 98 11.10 -15.10 -1.72
N ASN A 99 11.99 -15.59 -0.85
CA ASN A 99 13.23 -14.91 -0.46
C ASN A 99 13.06 -13.41 -0.10
N ASN A 100 12.06 -13.09 0.72
CA ASN A 100 11.70 -11.72 1.13
C ASN A 100 11.16 -10.79 0.03
N LEU A 101 11.04 -11.25 -1.21
CA LEU A 101 10.38 -10.54 -2.30
C LEU A 101 8.94 -11.04 -2.46
N VAL A 102 8.04 -10.15 -2.89
CA VAL A 102 6.68 -10.55 -3.27
C VAL A 102 6.77 -11.29 -4.61
N ASP A 103 6.24 -12.50 -4.63
CA ASP A 103 6.24 -13.36 -5.81
C ASP A 103 4.95 -13.13 -6.62
N TYR A 104 3.80 -13.29 -5.97
CA TYR A 104 2.49 -12.96 -6.52
C TYR A 104 1.50 -12.56 -5.43
N ILE A 105 0.42 -11.91 -5.87
CA ILE A 105 -0.67 -11.40 -5.04
C ILE A 105 -1.96 -12.05 -5.53
N ASP A 106 -2.76 -12.56 -4.59
CA ASP A 106 -4.06 -13.15 -4.87
C ASP A 106 -5.18 -12.32 -4.21
N TYR A 107 -6.32 -12.22 -4.90
CA TYR A 107 -7.47 -11.43 -4.47
C TYR A 107 -8.63 -12.37 -4.14
N VAL A 108 -9.00 -12.44 -2.87
CA VAL A 108 -10.00 -13.37 -2.30
C VAL A 108 -11.19 -12.61 -1.75
#